data_AF-D0SCN5-F1
#
_entry.id   AF-D0SCN5-F1
#
_cell.length_a   1.000
_cell.length_b   1.000
_cell.length_c   1.000
_cell.angle_alpha   90.00
_cell.angle_beta   90.00
_cell.angle_gamma   90.00
#
_symmetry.space_group_name_H-M   'P 1'
#
loop_
_entity.id
_entity.type
_entity.pdbx_description
1 polymer ?
#
loop_
_entity_poly.entity_id
_entity_poly.type
_entity_poly.pdbx_seq_one_letter_code
_entity_poly.pdbx_strand_id
1 'polypeptide(L)'
;MLQFSNSTLQIIAVLHDILEDTSTTTEDLEALGFSAKIIPAIQALTKQTGESRLEAAKRTALNPLATQVKYVDVLDNMNLTRINNPTPRDFARLEEYKVVLEILKQAKKPLNPLNN
;
A
#
# COMPACT_ATOMS: atom_id res chain seq x y z
N MET A 1 2.77 4.87 9.04
CA MET A 1 2.06 3.59 9.13
C MET A 1 1.09 3.57 10.30
N LEU A 2 1.51 3.93 11.52
CA LEU A 2 0.64 3.97 12.72
C LEU A 2 -0.18 5.26 12.89
N GLN A 3 -0.77 5.78 11.82
CA GLN A 3 -1.52 7.05 11.84
C GLN A 3 -3.04 6.88 11.66
N PHE A 4 -3.51 5.66 11.46
CA PHE A 4 -4.94 5.40 11.30
C PHE A 4 -5.64 5.31 12.65
N SER A 5 -6.81 5.92 12.79
CA SER A 5 -7.71 5.77 13.94
C SER A 5 -8.74 4.64 13.75
N ASN A 6 -8.86 4.12 12.53
CA ASN A 6 -9.76 3.00 12.19
C ASN A 6 -9.02 1.67 12.38
N SER A 7 -9.60 0.76 13.18
CA SER A 7 -8.98 -0.53 13.52
C SER A 7 -8.71 -1.41 12.30
N THR A 8 -9.60 -1.46 11.32
CA THR A 8 -9.40 -2.21 10.07
C THR A 8 -8.18 -1.70 9.31
N LEU A 9 -8.04 -0.38 9.15
CA LEU A 9 -6.87 0.21 8.48
C LEU A 9 -5.59 0.02 9.29
N GLN A 10 -5.66 0.04 10.63
CA GLN A 10 -4.50 -0.25 11.48
C GLN A 10 -4.02 -1.70 11.30
N ILE A 11 -4.93 -2.67 11.29
CA ILE A 11 -4.57 -4.08 11.06
C ILE A 11 -3.91 -4.23 9.68
N ILE A 12 -4.52 -3.68 8.64
CA ILE A 12 -3.96 -3.77 7.28
C ILE A 12 -2.59 -3.06 7.20
N ALA A 13 -2.43 -1.91 7.85
CA ALA A 13 -1.14 -1.20 7.87
C ALA A 13 -0.05 -1.98 8.61
N VAL A 14 -0.38 -2.66 9.71
CA VAL A 14 0.57 -3.53 10.42
C VAL A 14 0.95 -4.74 9.56
N LEU A 15 0.01 -5.32 8.83
CA LEU A 15 0.20 -6.55 8.05
C LEU A 15 0.57 -6.31 6.57
N HIS A 16 0.81 -5.07 6.15
CA HIS A 16 0.90 -4.70 4.73
C HIS A 16 1.94 -5.49 3.91
N ASP A 17 3.06 -5.87 4.54
CA ASP A 17 4.15 -6.62 3.91
C ASP A 17 4.21 -8.08 4.38
N ILE A 18 3.23 -8.58 5.15
CA ILE A 18 3.31 -9.92 5.76
C ILE A 18 3.45 -11.04 4.72
N LEU A 19 2.78 -10.92 3.57
CA LEU A 19 2.85 -11.91 2.49
C LEU A 19 4.09 -11.73 1.60
N GLU A 20 4.78 -10.57 1.69
CA GLU A 20 5.99 -10.28 0.91
C GLU A 20 7.26 -10.68 1.69
N ASP A 21 7.29 -10.39 2.99
CA ASP A 21 8.47 -10.53 3.84
C ASP A 21 8.54 -11.85 4.63
N THR A 22 7.49 -12.67 4.59
CA THR A 22 7.40 -13.91 5.37
C THR A 22 6.86 -15.07 4.54
N SER A 23 6.87 -16.28 5.11
CA SER A 23 6.26 -17.47 4.51
C SER A 23 4.75 -17.57 4.76
N THR A 24 4.13 -16.58 5.41
CA THR A 24 2.69 -16.56 5.69
C THR A 24 1.88 -16.55 4.41
N THR A 25 0.82 -17.36 4.38
CA THR A 25 -0.10 -17.41 3.24
C THR A 25 -1.44 -16.74 3.57
N THR A 26 -2.29 -16.57 2.55
CA THR A 26 -3.65 -16.08 2.74
C THR A 26 -4.50 -17.04 3.56
N GLU A 27 -4.28 -18.34 3.41
CA GLU A 27 -4.97 -19.39 4.16
C GLU A 27 -4.60 -19.34 5.66
N ASP A 28 -3.35 -19.01 5.99
CA ASP A 28 -2.95 -18.77 7.38
C ASP A 28 -3.74 -17.60 7.99
N LEU A 29 -3.91 -16.51 7.24
CA LEU A 29 -4.69 -15.35 7.69
C LEU A 29 -6.18 -15.69 7.84
N GLU A 30 -6.73 -16.51 6.95
CA GLU A 30 -8.10 -17.03 7.07
C GLU A 30 -8.26 -17.89 8.33
N ALA A 31 -7.31 -18.80 8.59
CA ALA A 31 -7.32 -19.66 9.76
C ALA A 31 -7.20 -18.88 11.09
N LEU A 32 -6.51 -17.74 11.08
CA LEU A 32 -6.44 -16.79 12.21
C LEU A 32 -7.71 -15.95 12.39
N GLY A 33 -8.70 -16.07 11.49
CA GLY A 33 -9.98 -15.39 11.58
C GLY A 33 -9.99 -13.96 11.03
N PHE A 34 -9.01 -13.57 10.20
CA PHE A 34 -9.06 -12.26 9.56
C PHE A 34 -10.23 -12.17 8.58
N SER A 35 -10.93 -11.04 8.62
CA SER A 35 -12.14 -10.85 7.80
C SER A 35 -11.87 -10.84 6.30
N ALA A 36 -12.89 -11.18 5.51
CA ALA A 36 -12.89 -11.08 4.04
C ALA A 36 -12.72 -9.65 3.49
N LYS A 37 -12.64 -8.62 4.35
CA LYS A 37 -12.27 -7.24 3.94
C LYS A 37 -10.78 -6.95 4.11
N ILE A 38 -10.11 -7.62 5.06
CA ILE A 38 -8.70 -7.40 5.38
C ILE A 38 -7.81 -8.18 4.42
N ILE A 39 -8.11 -9.46 4.18
CA ILE A 39 -7.28 -10.34 3.36
C ILE A 39 -7.15 -9.82 1.92
N PRO A 40 -8.23 -9.43 1.21
CA PRO A 40 -8.09 -8.86 -0.13
C PRO A 40 -7.33 -7.53 -0.16
N ALA A 41 -7.35 -6.77 0.94
CA ALA A 41 -6.55 -5.54 1.03
C ALA A 41 -5.07 -5.85 1.19
N ILE A 42 -4.69 -6.84 2.01
CA ILE A 42 -3.31 -7.30 2.16
C ILE A 42 -2.79 -7.88 0.83
N GLN A 43 -3.57 -8.73 0.16
CA GLN A 43 -3.22 -9.24 -1.18
C GLN A 43 -3.03 -8.11 -2.20
N ALA A 44 -3.86 -7.08 -2.15
CA ALA A 44 -3.72 -5.92 -3.03
C ALA A 44 -2.44 -5.12 -2.75
N LEU A 45 -1.93 -5.10 -1.51
CA LEU A 45 -0.70 -4.43 -1.10
C LEU A 45 0.58 -5.19 -1.43
N THR A 46 0.47 -6.52 -1.51
CA THR A 46 1.58 -7.45 -1.74
C THR A 46 2.00 -7.38 -3.21
N LYS A 47 3.27 -7.11 -3.47
CA LYS A 47 3.79 -7.00 -4.83
C LYS A 47 3.96 -8.38 -5.47
N GLN A 48 3.61 -8.52 -6.75
CA GLN A 48 3.80 -9.77 -7.48
C GLN A 48 5.21 -9.88 -8.07
N THR A 49 5.70 -11.12 -8.23
CA THR A 49 6.98 -11.39 -8.88
C THR A 49 7.01 -10.81 -10.30
N GLY A 50 8.00 -9.98 -10.59
CA GLY A 50 8.15 -9.31 -11.89
C GLY A 50 7.30 -8.05 -12.07
N GLU A 51 6.42 -7.72 -11.13
CA GLU A 51 5.60 -6.50 -11.18
C GLU A 51 6.49 -5.26 -10.97
N SER A 52 6.22 -4.18 -11.69
CA SER A 52 6.80 -2.86 -11.40
C SER A 52 6.06 -2.18 -10.24
N ARG A 53 6.68 -1.17 -9.61
CA ARG A 53 5.99 -0.37 -8.59
C ARG A 53 4.73 0.30 -9.12
N LEU A 54 4.75 0.69 -10.40
CA LEU A 54 3.63 1.36 -11.05
C LEU A 54 2.45 0.41 -11.27
N GLU A 55 2.71 -0.82 -11.72
CA GLU A 55 1.69 -1.86 -11.87
C GLU A 55 1.08 -2.25 -10.53
N ALA A 56 1.93 -2.45 -9.51
CA ALA A 56 1.48 -2.72 -8.15
C ALA A 56 0.59 -1.60 -7.61
N ALA A 57 0.95 -0.33 -7.86
CA ALA A 57 0.15 0.83 -7.46
C ALA A 57 -1.22 0.87 -8.17
N LYS A 58 -1.27 0.59 -9.48
CA LYS A 58 -2.52 0.54 -10.25
C LYS A 58 -3.44 -0.58 -9.75
N ARG A 59 -2.89 -1.74 -9.41
CA ARG A 59 -3.65 -2.86 -8.84
C ARG A 59 -4.13 -2.52 -7.42
N THR A 60 -3.25 -1.97 -6.59
CA THR A 60 -3.59 -1.49 -5.24
C THR A 60 -4.74 -0.49 -5.28
N ALA A 61 -4.75 0.41 -6.26
CA ALA A 61 -5.76 1.45 -6.45
C ALA A 61 -7.20 0.91 -6.59
N LEU A 62 -7.37 -0.36 -6.97
CA LEU A 62 -8.68 -1.01 -7.11
C LEU A 62 -9.30 -1.42 -5.76
N ASN A 63 -8.54 -1.42 -4.67
CA ASN A 63 -9.02 -1.74 -3.33
C ASN A 63 -8.95 -0.49 -2.42
N PRO A 64 -10.08 0.09 -2.00
CA PRO A 64 -10.09 1.34 -1.23
C PRO A 64 -9.35 1.30 0.12
N LEU A 65 -9.28 0.14 0.79
CA LEU A 65 -8.54 0.00 2.04
C LEU A 65 -7.04 -0.08 1.77
N ALA A 66 -6.63 -0.87 0.77
CA ALA A 66 -5.25 -0.98 0.33
C ALA A 66 -4.72 0.38 -0.18
N THR A 67 -5.50 1.11 -0.98
CA THR A 67 -5.16 2.46 -1.45
C THR A 67 -4.86 3.40 -0.30
N GLN A 68 -5.64 3.37 0.78
CA GLN A 68 -5.41 4.22 1.93
C GLN A 68 -4.09 3.90 2.63
N VAL A 69 -3.80 2.61 2.83
CA VAL A 69 -2.59 2.14 3.48
C VAL A 69 -1.36 2.42 2.61
N LYS A 70 -1.36 2.01 1.33
CA LYS A 70 -0.21 2.24 0.44
C LYS A 70 0.09 3.72 0.25
N TYR A 71 -0.93 4.58 0.24
CA TYR A 71 -0.72 6.03 0.17
C TYR A 71 0.11 6.55 1.36
N VAL A 72 -0.20 6.08 2.57
CA VAL A 72 0.53 6.45 3.78
C VAL A 72 1.93 5.84 3.81
N ASP A 73 2.03 4.55 3.45
CA ASP A 73 3.31 3.84 3.33
C ASP A 73 4.28 4.58 2.39
N VAL A 74 3.81 4.97 1.19
CA VAL A 74 4.64 5.70 0.23
C VAL A 74 5.05 7.08 0.77
N LEU A 75 4.17 7.81 1.46
CA LEU A 75 4.54 9.08 2.10
C LEU A 75 5.62 8.89 3.16
N ASP A 76 5.53 7.82 3.97
CA ASP A 76 6.55 7.47 4.96
C ASP A 76 7.88 7.10 4.30
N ASN A 77 7.84 6.33 3.21
CA ASN A 77 9.02 5.91 2.45
C ASN A 77 9.72 7.07 1.74
N MET A 78 8.99 8.14 1.42
CA MET A 78 9.55 9.37 0.86
C MET A 78 10.24 10.26 1.92
N ASN A 79 10.11 9.94 3.21
CA ASN A 79 10.73 10.73 4.26
C ASN A 79 12.23 10.44 4.38
N LEU A 80 13.04 11.13 3.57
CA LEU A 80 14.50 11.00 3.57
C LEU A 80 15.17 11.36 4.90
N THR A 81 14.51 12.09 5.81
CA THR A 81 15.10 12.43 7.10
C THR A 81 15.34 11.21 7.99
N ARG A 82 14.78 10.04 7.62
CA ARG A 82 14.98 8.75 8.29
C ARG A 82 16.24 8.02 7.80
N ILE A 83 16.86 8.46 6.71
CA ILE A 83 18.02 7.82 6.10
C ILE A 83 19.29 8.61 6.44
N ASN A 84 20.19 8.01 7.21
CA ASN A 84 21.51 8.58 7.43
C ASN A 84 22.33 8.47 6.13
N ASN A 85 22.77 9.61 5.60
CA ASN A 85 23.51 9.75 4.33
C ASN A 85 22.76 9.20 3.09
N PRO A 86 21.70 9.87 2.61
CA PRO A 86 20.94 9.45 1.44
C PRO A 86 21.81 9.30 0.18
N THR A 87 21.53 8.26 -0.61
CA THR A 87 22.28 7.94 -1.84
C THR A 87 21.54 8.43 -3.09
N PRO A 88 22.19 8.52 -4.26
CA PRO A 88 21.51 8.82 -5.53
C PRO A 88 20.34 7.86 -5.84
N ARG A 89 20.41 6.61 -5.37
CA ARG A 89 19.33 5.62 -5.53
C ARG A 89 18.09 6.02 -4.73
N ASP A 90 18.25 6.62 -3.56
CA ASP A 90 17.13 7.06 -2.73
C ASP A 90 16.42 8.26 -3.36
N PHE A 91 17.17 9.20 -3.93
CA PHE A 91 16.61 10.30 -4.70
C PHE A 91 15.91 9.83 -5.98
N ALA A 92 16.48 8.85 -6.71
CA ALA A 92 15.83 8.29 -7.90
C ALA A 92 14.48 7.61 -7.56
N ARG A 93 14.41 6.90 -6.42
CA ARG A 93 13.16 6.30 -5.92
C ARG A 93 12.09 7.34 -5.60
N LEU A 94 12.46 8.57 -5.20
CA LEU A 94 11.47 9.62 -4.94
C LEU A 94 10.66 9.99 -6.18
N GLU A 95 11.28 10.02 -7.36
CA GLU A 95 10.56 10.32 -8.60
C GLU A 95 9.56 9.21 -8.94
N GLU A 96 9.91 7.94 -8.74
CA GLU A 96 8.96 6.82 -8.86
C GLU A 96 7.80 6.97 -7.86
N TYR A 97 8.10 7.30 -6.60
CA TYR A 97 7.08 7.45 -5.57
C TYR A 97 6.12 8.61 -5.82
N LYS A 98 6.56 9.72 -6.43
CA LYS A 98 5.65 10.80 -6.85
C LYS A 98 4.58 10.31 -7.81
N VAL A 99 4.96 9.50 -8.81
CA VAL A 99 4.00 8.93 -9.78
C VAL A 99 3.02 7.97 -9.08
N VAL A 100 3.54 7.12 -8.19
CA VAL A 100 2.72 6.21 -7.39
C VAL A 100 1.71 6.99 -6.53
N LEU A 101 2.13 8.08 -5.86
CA LEU A 101 1.25 8.90 -5.05
C LEU A 101 0.11 9.52 -5.85
N GLU A 102 0.38 10.00 -7.08
CA GLU A 102 -0.68 10.59 -7.90
C GLU A 102 -1.74 9.57 -8.31
N ILE A 103 -1.35 8.33 -8.62
CA ILE A 103 -2.30 7.23 -8.89
C ILE A 103 -3.16 6.96 -7.66
N LEU A 104 -2.53 6.78 -6.50
CA LEU A 104 -3.24 6.45 -5.26
C LEU A 104 -4.13 7.61 -4.81
N LYS A 105 -3.69 8.85 -4.97
CA LYS A 105 -4.46 10.06 -4.65
C LYS A 105 -5.69 10.21 -5.54
N GLN A 106 -5.60 9.89 -6.82
CA GLN A 106 -6.75 9.88 -7.72
C GLN A 106 -7.77 8.81 -7.33
N ALA A 107 -7.31 7.60 -7.01
CA ALA A 107 -8.17 6.50 -6.56
C ALA A 107 -8.81 6.73 -5.19
N LYS A 108 -8.19 7.56 -4.34
CA LYS A 108 -8.68 7.91 -3.00
C LYS A 108 -9.79 8.97 -3.04
N LYS A 109 -9.94 9.71 -4.14
CA LYS A 109 -11.08 10.62 -4.31
C LYS A 109 -12.35 9.78 -4.42
N PRO A 110 -13.45 10.15 -3.74
CA PRO A 110 -14.74 9.54 -4.04
C PRO A 110 -15.01 9.72 -5.54
N LEU A 111 -15.42 8.64 -6.22
CA LEU A 111 -15.93 8.73 -7.59
C LEU A 111 -16.97 9.83 -7.61
N ASN A 112 -16.67 10.93 -8.31
CA ASN A 112 -17.62 12.03 -8.46
C ASN A 112 -18.81 11.45 -9.24
N PRO A 113 -20.04 11.42 -8.70
CA PRO A 113 -21.16 10.76 -9.36
C PRO A 113 -21.72 11.53 -10.57
N LEU A 114 -20.95 12.43 -11.17
CA LEU A 114 -21.37 13.28 -12.27
C LEU A 114 -20.34 13.19 -13.39
N ASN A 115 -20.51 12.18 -14.22
CA ASN A 115 -20.17 12.17 -15.66
C ASN A 115 -20.93 10.99 -16.27
N ASN A 116 -22.23 11.21 -16.52
CA ASN A 116 -23.04 10.57 -17.55
C ASN A 116 -23.28 11.61 -18.64
#